data_AF-A0A1Q7RCK9-F1
#
_entry.id   AF-A0A1Q7RCK9-F1
#
_cell.length_a   1.000
_cell.length_b   1.000
_cell.length_c   1.000
_cell.angle_alpha   90.00
_cell.angle_beta   90.00
_cell.angle_gamma   90.00
#
_symmetry.space_group_name_H-M   'P 1'
#
loop_
_entity.id
_entity.type
_entity.pdbx_description
1 polymer ?
#
loop_
_entity_poly.entity_id
_entity_poly.type
_entity_poly.pdbx_seq_one_letter_code
_entity_poly.pdbx_strand_id
1 'polypeptide(L)'
;MIVVIFTVVFWVFELGWLMYTYSVLADAANEGVRHAMVHSGGDPAGTQAKVKTFAGTSLHNVSAISASVTFPDGGSAPPNRVQVTVTYTYIPYLPKFITAPTMKTYAEGRMVAQ
;
A
#
# COMPACT_ATOMS: atom_id res chain seq x y z
N MET A 1 -7.19 28.96 25.26
CA MET A 1 -6.88 29.27 23.85
C MET A 1 -5.68 28.49 23.31
N ILE A 2 -4.57 28.41 24.05
CA ILE A 2 -3.38 27.64 23.63
C ILE A 2 -3.67 26.14 23.38
N VAL A 3 -4.47 25.49 24.24
CA VAL A 3 -4.83 24.07 24.11
C VAL A 3 -5.60 23.81 22.81
N VAL A 4 -6.54 24.69 22.45
CA VAL A 4 -7.35 24.55 21.22
C VAL A 4 -6.47 24.65 19.98
N ILE A 5 -5.50 25.57 19.97
CA ILE A 5 -4.57 25.74 18.85
C ILE A 5 -3.72 24.48 18.67
N PHE A 6 -3.14 23.95 19.74
CA PHE A 6 -2.34 22.71 19.67
C PHE A 6 -3.18 21.52 19.21
N THR A 7 -4.41 21.37 19.68
CA THR A 7 -5.30 20.30 19.21
C THR A 7 -5.54 20.38 17.71
N VAL A 8 -5.82 21.56 17.16
CA VAL A 8 -6.05 21.72 15.71
C VAL A 8 -4.78 21.42 14.91
N VAL A 9 -3.62 21.91 15.34
CA VAL A 9 -2.34 21.66 14.65
C VAL A 9 -2.00 20.17 14.63
N PHE A 10 -2.11 19.49 15.77
CA PHE A 10 -1.85 18.05 15.86
C PHE A 10 -2.84 17.22 15.04
N TRP A 11 -4.08 17.68 14.93
CA TRP A 11 -5.10 17.00 14.13
C TRP A 11 -4.84 17.12 12.63
N VAL A 12 -4.47 18.31 12.15
CA VAL A 12 -4.10 18.52 10.73
C VAL A 12 -2.83 17.74 10.38
N PHE A 13 -1.85 17.71 11.29
CA PHE A 13 -0.64 16.90 11.13
C PHE A 13 -0.99 15.41 10.96
N GLU A 14 -1.83 14.85 11.83
CA GLU A 14 -2.21 13.44 11.77
C GLU A 14 -2.97 13.09 10.48
N LEU A 15 -3.89 13.95 10.03
CA LEU A 15 -4.58 13.74 8.76
C LEU A 15 -3.65 13.87 7.54
N GLY A 16 -2.68 14.78 7.58
CA GLY A 16 -1.67 14.92 6.53
C GLY A 16 -0.82 13.66 6.39
N TRP A 17 -0.38 13.10 7.51
CA TRP A 17 0.36 11.83 7.53
C TRP A 17 -0.49 10.66 7.04
N LEU A 18 -1.76 10.59 7.45
CA LEU A 18 -2.69 9.57 6.98
C LEU A 18 -2.79 9.59 5.44
N MET A 19 -3.02 10.77 4.84
CA MET A 19 -3.10 10.90 3.38
C MET A 19 -1.78 10.59 2.66
N TYR A 20 -0.65 10.97 3.27
CA TYR A 20 0.68 10.60 2.77
C TYR A 20 0.85 9.07 2.73
N THR A 21 0.49 8.36 3.80
CA THR A 21 0.60 6.90 3.83
C THR A 21 -0.29 6.22 2.80
N TYR A 22 -1.49 6.74 2.54
CA TYR A 22 -2.35 6.22 1.46
C TYR A 22 -1.70 6.36 0.08
N SER A 23 -1.08 7.52 -0.19
CA SER A 23 -0.40 7.78 -1.47
C SER A 23 0.77 6.82 -1.68
N VAL A 24 1.60 6.63 -0.65
CA VAL A 24 2.70 5.65 -0.65
C VAL A 24 2.20 4.23 -0.92
N LEU A 25 1.07 3.83 -0.33
CA LEU A 25 0.49 2.50 -0.54
C LEU A 25 0.00 2.32 -1.98
N ALA A 26 -0.63 3.35 -2.56
CA ALA A 26 -1.08 3.32 -3.95
C ALA A 26 0.10 3.21 -4.92
N ASP A 27 1.17 3.98 -4.71
CA ASP A 27 2.38 3.91 -5.53
C ASP A 27 3.10 2.56 -5.36
N ALA A 28 3.15 2.01 -4.15
CA ALA A 28 3.69 0.68 -3.89
C ALA A 28 2.91 -0.42 -4.61
N ALA A 29 1.57 -0.33 -4.64
CA ALA A 29 0.72 -1.25 -5.37
C ALA A 29 1.01 -1.21 -6.87
N ASN A 30 1.16 -0.01 -7.45
CA ASN A 30 1.50 0.19 -8.86
C ASN A 30 2.87 -0.40 -9.22
N GLU A 31 3.89 -0.20 -8.39
CA GLU A 31 5.22 -0.78 -8.63
C GLU A 31 5.20 -2.32 -8.53
N GLY A 32 4.41 -2.87 -7.60
CA GLY A 32 4.15 -4.30 -7.53
C GLY A 32 3.51 -4.85 -8.81
N VAL A 33 2.48 -4.19 -9.32
CA VAL A 33 1.83 -4.56 -10.59
C VAL A 33 2.83 -4.54 -11.75
N ARG A 34 3.64 -3.49 -11.87
CA ARG A 34 4.66 -3.38 -12.93
C ARG A 34 5.64 -4.55 -12.89
N HIS A 35 6.09 -4.94 -11.70
CA HIS A 35 6.97 -6.10 -11.53
C HIS A 35 6.25 -7.40 -11.94
N ALA A 36 5.01 -7.60 -11.50
CA ALA A 36 4.23 -8.80 -11.77
C ALA A 36 3.82 -8.94 -13.24
N MET A 37 3.62 -7.83 -13.95
CA MET A 37 3.31 -7.82 -15.38
C MET A 37 4.45 -8.40 -16.22
N VAL A 38 5.71 -8.10 -15.85
CA VAL A 38 6.91 -8.59 -16.56
C VAL A 38 7.16 -10.07 -16.29
N HIS A 39 6.88 -10.52 -15.07
CA HIS A 39 7.12 -11.91 -14.65
C HIS A 39 5.89 -12.80 -14.84
N SER A 40 4.86 -12.35 -15.57
CA SER A 40 3.61 -13.09 -15.79
C SER A 40 3.03 -13.69 -14.50
N GLY A 41 3.06 -12.93 -13.40
CA GLY A 41 2.61 -13.42 -12.09
C GLY A 41 3.28 -14.70 -11.56
N GLY A 42 4.36 -15.19 -12.20
CA GLY A 42 5.10 -16.39 -11.83
C GLY A 42 5.94 -16.22 -10.57
N ASP A 43 6.12 -14.98 -10.11
CA ASP A 43 6.79 -14.66 -8.85
C ASP A 43 5.93 -13.74 -7.94
N PRO A 44 4.91 -14.31 -7.27
CA PRO A 44 4.13 -13.57 -6.28
C PRO A 44 4.97 -13.10 -5.08
N ALA A 45 6.00 -13.87 -4.70
CA ALA A 45 6.85 -13.56 -3.55
C ALA A 45 7.75 -12.35 -3.83
N GLY A 46 8.40 -12.30 -5.00
CA GLY A 46 9.18 -11.15 -5.44
C GLY A 46 8.33 -9.90 -5.63
N THR A 47 7.11 -10.05 -6.14
CA THR A 47 6.13 -8.96 -6.23
C THR A 47 5.81 -8.39 -4.85
N GLN A 48 5.50 -9.24 -3.86
CA GLN A 48 5.24 -8.81 -2.48
C GLN A 48 6.47 -8.16 -1.84
N ALA A 49 7.67 -8.71 -2.10
CA ALA A 49 8.92 -8.12 -1.61
C ALA A 49 9.16 -6.73 -2.21
N LYS A 50 8.85 -6.51 -3.49
CA LYS A 50 8.94 -5.18 -4.11
C LYS A 50 7.96 -4.18 -3.53
N VAL A 51 6.71 -4.57 -3.33
CA VAL A 51 5.72 -3.73 -2.64
C VAL A 51 6.22 -3.34 -1.24
N LYS A 52 6.70 -4.30 -0.45
CA LYS A 52 7.22 -4.05 0.90
C LYS A 52 8.50 -3.21 0.90
N THR A 53 9.39 -3.41 -0.07
CA THR A 53 10.62 -2.62 -0.20
C THR A 53 10.28 -1.17 -0.52
N PHE A 54 9.39 -0.93 -1.49
CA PHE A 54 8.97 0.42 -1.87
C PHE A 54 8.29 1.12 -0.69
N ALA A 55 7.25 0.50 -0.14
CA ALA A 55 6.50 1.07 0.98
C ALA A 55 7.37 1.22 2.25
N GLY A 56 8.32 0.31 2.46
CA GLY A 56 9.21 0.32 3.63
C GLY A 56 10.23 1.45 3.67
N THR A 57 10.51 2.11 2.53
CA THR A 57 11.33 3.34 2.53
C THR A 57 10.59 4.55 3.09
N SER A 58 9.25 4.49 3.12
CA SER A 58 8.39 5.64 3.36
C SER A 58 7.48 5.47 4.58
N LEU A 59 7.29 4.25 5.09
CA LEU A 59 6.39 3.94 6.20
C LEU A 59 7.13 3.58 7.49
N HIS A 60 6.53 3.96 8.62
CA HIS A 60 7.11 3.78 9.96
C HIS A 60 7.15 2.32 10.43
N ASN A 61 6.26 1.45 9.95
CA ASN A 61 6.21 0.05 10.35
C ASN A 61 5.94 -0.87 9.17
N VAL A 62 7.00 -1.37 8.55
CA VAL A 62 6.91 -2.27 7.39
C VAL A 62 6.22 -3.60 7.74
N SER A 63 6.28 -4.04 9.00
CA SER A 63 5.68 -5.30 9.45
C SER A 63 4.15 -5.27 9.47
N ALA A 64 3.53 -4.09 9.49
CA ALA A 64 2.07 -3.93 9.42
C ALA A 64 1.54 -3.91 7.97
N ILE A 65 2.42 -4.03 6.97
CA ILE A 65 2.05 -4.07 5.55
C ILE A 65 1.77 -5.52 5.12
N SER A 66 0.57 -5.73 4.61
CA SER A 66 0.18 -6.97 3.93
C SER A 66 -0.03 -6.70 2.44
N ALA A 67 0.70 -7.42 1.59
CA ALA A 67 0.55 -7.35 0.14
C ALA A 67 0.03 -8.70 -0.37
N SER A 68 -1.05 -8.70 -1.15
CA SER A 68 -1.58 -9.89 -1.80
C SER A 68 -1.62 -9.70 -3.31
N VAL A 69 -1.24 -10.75 -4.03
CA VAL A 69 -1.28 -10.79 -5.51
C VAL A 69 -2.36 -11.76 -5.91
N THR A 70 -3.32 -11.30 -6.71
CA THR A 70 -4.47 -12.09 -7.16
C THR A 70 -4.62 -11.98 -8.67
N PHE A 71 -5.22 -13.00 -9.28
CA PHE A 71 -5.48 -13.06 -10.72
C PHE A 71 -6.99 -13.07 -10.95
N PRO A 72 -7.62 -11.91 -11.22
CA PRO A 72 -9.06 -11.84 -11.43
C PRO A 72 -9.53 -12.67 -12.62
N ASP A 73 -8.65 -12.93 -13.59
CA ASP A 73 -8.95 -13.75 -14.78
C ASP A 73 -8.62 -15.25 -14.59
N GLY A 74 -8.32 -15.67 -13.35
CA GLY A 74 -8.20 -17.09 -12.98
C GLY A 74 -6.84 -17.75 -13.26
N GLY A 75 -5.88 -17.04 -13.85
CA GLY A 75 -4.54 -17.59 -14.09
C GLY A 75 -3.47 -16.52 -14.25
N SER A 76 -2.20 -16.92 -14.08
CA SER A 76 -1.04 -16.05 -14.23
C SER A 76 -0.46 -16.04 -15.66
N ALA A 77 -1.07 -16.75 -16.61
CA ALA A 77 -0.60 -16.72 -17.99
C ALA A 77 -1.05 -15.41 -18.69
N PRO A 78 -0.19 -14.76 -19.48
CA PRO A 78 -0.63 -13.71 -20.40
C PRO A 78 -1.74 -14.24 -21.32
N PRO A 79 -2.77 -13.45 -21.66
CA PRO A 79 -2.93 -12.01 -21.43
C PRO A 79 -3.72 -11.65 -20.16
N ASN A 80 -3.74 -12.52 -19.16
CA ASN A 80 -4.54 -12.31 -17.95
C ASN A 80 -4.07 -11.10 -17.14
N ARG A 81 -4.99 -10.55 -16.34
CA ARG A 81 -4.69 -9.44 -15.43
C ARG A 81 -4.09 -9.93 -14.13
N VAL A 82 -3.21 -9.10 -13.57
CA VAL A 82 -2.73 -9.19 -12.20
C VAL A 82 -3.30 -8.04 -11.39
N GLN A 83 -3.74 -8.35 -10.18
CA GLN A 83 -4.17 -7.39 -9.18
C GLN A 83 -3.23 -7.49 -7.98
N VAL A 84 -2.67 -6.37 -7.55
CA VAL A 84 -1.88 -6.28 -6.33
C VAL A 84 -2.66 -5.43 -5.34
N THR A 85 -3.00 -6.02 -4.20
CA THR A 85 -3.70 -5.35 -3.11
C THR A 85 -2.72 -5.13 -1.95
N VAL A 86 -2.67 -3.91 -1.45
CA VAL A 86 -1.82 -3.53 -0.31
C VAL A 86 -2.71 -3.04 0.81
N THR A 87 -2.58 -3.69 1.96
CA THR A 87 -3.30 -3.36 3.19
C THR A 87 -2.30 -2.95 4.26
N TYR A 88 -2.60 -1.86 4.96
CA TYR A 88 -1.76 -1.34 6.02
C TYR A 88 -2.60 -0.85 7.18
N THR A 89 -2.30 -1.33 8.37
CA THR A 89 -2.90 -0.81 9.61
C THR A 89 -2.11 0.41 10.03
N TYR A 90 -2.69 1.60 9.89
CA TYR A 90 -2.04 2.85 10.23
C TYR A 90 -1.81 2.95 11.74
N ILE A 91 -0.59 3.29 12.16
CA ILE A 91 -0.26 3.53 13.57
C ILE A 91 -0.24 5.04 13.79
N PRO A 92 -1.27 5.62 14.42
CA PRO A 92 -1.33 7.05 14.64
C PRO A 92 -0.26 7.53 15.62
N TYR A 93 0.27 8.72 15.39
CA TYR A 93 1.19 9.38 16.32
C TYR A 93 0.47 9.81 17.60
N LEU A 94 -0.82 10.09 17.49
CA LEU A 94 -1.71 10.51 18.56
C LEU A 94 -2.82 9.47 18.81
N PRO A 95 -2.48 8.27 19.32
CA PRO A 95 -3.43 7.14 19.44
C PRO A 95 -4.57 7.39 20.42
N LYS A 96 -4.45 8.39 21.30
CA LYS A 96 -5.52 8.80 22.22
C LYS A 96 -6.60 9.65 21.54
N PHE A 97 -6.33 10.19 20.35
CA PHE A 97 -7.20 11.13 19.66
C PHE A 97 -7.74 10.59 18.35
N ILE A 98 -7.06 9.62 17.72
CA ILE A 98 -7.49 8.95 16.49
C ILE A 98 -7.34 7.43 16.64
N THR A 99 -8.41 6.71 16.28
CA THR A 99 -8.37 5.25 16.14
C THR A 99 -7.69 4.89 14.82
N ALA A 100 -6.73 3.98 14.88
CA ALA A 100 -5.97 3.45 13.74
C ALA A 100 -6.89 2.91 12.61
N PRO A 101 -7.05 3.60 11.47
CA PRO A 101 -7.77 3.03 10.34
C PRO A 101 -6.89 2.04 9.59
N THR A 102 -7.50 0.94 9.13
CA THR A 102 -6.86 0.04 8.16
C THR A 102 -7.09 0.59 6.76
N MET A 103 -6.00 0.94 6.08
CA MET A 103 -6.03 1.43 4.70
C MET A 103 -5.87 0.25 3.74
N LYS A 104 -6.65 0.26 2.66
CA LYS A 104 -6.57 -0.72 1.59
C LYS A 104 -6.49 0.00 0.25
N THR A 105 -5.48 -0.36 -0.54
CA THR A 105 -5.31 0.10 -1.92
C THR A 105 -5.13 -1.11 -2.82
N TYR A 106 -5.45 -0.96 -4.10
CA TYR A 106 -5.18 -1.97 -5.10
C TYR A 106 -4.78 -1.32 -6.42
N ALA A 107 -3.98 -2.03 -7.19
CA ALA A 107 -3.63 -1.70 -8.55
C ALA A 107 -3.82 -2.93 -9.44
N GLU A 108 -4.15 -2.72 -10.70
CA GLU A 108 -4.34 -3.78 -11.69
C GLU A 108 -3.57 -3.48 -12.98
N GLY A 109 -3.06 -4.53 -13.60
CA GLY A 109 -2.33 -4.44 -14.87
C GLY A 109 -2.48 -5.71 -15.69
N ARG A 110 -2.25 -5.62 -17.00
CA ARG A 110 -2.32 -6.76 -17.91
C ARG A 110 -0.92 -7.36 -18.09
N MET A 111 -0.79 -8.68 -17.92
CA MET A 111 0.49 -9.35 -18.13
C MET A 111 0.87 -9.38 -19.60
N VAL A 112 2.17 -9.37 -19.86
CA VAL A 112 2.76 -9.41 -21.20
C VAL A 112 3.48 -10.74 -21.38
N ALA A 113 3.39 -11.33 -22.57
CA ALA A 113 4.21 -12.49 -22.92
C ALA A 113 5.68 -12.07 -22.93
N GLN A 114 6.49 -12.82 -22.18
CA GLN A 114 7.93 -12.59 -22.07
C GLN A 114 8.68 -13.22 -23.25
#